data_AF-W7MEB7-F1
#
_entry.id   AF-W7MEB7-F1
#
_cell.length_a   1.000
_cell.length_b   1.000
_cell.length_c   1.000
_cell.angle_alpha   90.00
_cell.angle_beta   90.00
_cell.angle_gamma   90.00
#
_symmetry.space_group_name_H-M   'P 1'
#
loop_
_entity.id
_entity.type
_entity.pdbx_description
1 polymer ?
#
loop_
_entity_poly.entity_id
_entity_poly.type
_entity_poly.pdbx_seq_one_letter_code
_entity_poly.pdbx_strand_id
1 'polypeptide(L)'
;MIKKDDNSTFISYQRWIYGAPYLYNVYWKDFCELENGKTEQDVTDPLEEGWEPGARVCQESLTKAYRGCDNEGTGGSLRGGCLVYEFQARDKDKKDVLLTWSRGGIPV
;
A
#
# COMPACT_ATOMS: atom_id res chain seq x y z
N MET A 1 -5.52 4.72 -11.26
CA MET A 1 -6.48 3.61 -11.09
C MET A 1 -5.70 2.32 -10.96
N ILE A 2 -6.07 1.48 -10.00
CA ILE A 2 -5.59 0.10 -9.87
C ILE A 2 -6.67 -0.82 -10.42
N LYS A 3 -6.29 -1.78 -11.26
CA LYS A 3 -7.19 -2.72 -11.91
C LYS A 3 -7.03 -4.12 -11.33
N LYS A 4 -8.14 -4.81 -11.15
CA LYS A 4 -8.18 -6.24 -10.82
C LYS A 4 -7.53 -7.03 -11.96
N ASP A 5 -6.74 -8.03 -11.59
CA ASP A 5 -6.07 -8.96 -12.52
C ASP A 5 -5.10 -8.31 -13.53
N ASP A 6 -4.78 -7.01 -13.37
CA ASP A 6 -3.80 -6.29 -14.18
C ASP A 6 -2.73 -5.67 -13.29
N ASN A 7 -1.72 -6.49 -12.98
CA ASN A 7 -0.58 -6.11 -12.14
C ASN A 7 0.22 -4.93 -12.69
N SER A 8 0.12 -4.62 -13.99
CA SER A 8 0.82 -3.47 -14.58
C SER A 8 0.32 -2.12 -14.05
N THR A 9 -0.90 -2.12 -13.50
CA THR A 9 -1.49 -0.94 -12.85
C THR A 9 -1.11 -0.81 -11.38
N PHE A 10 -0.47 -1.82 -10.79
CA PHE A 10 -0.08 -1.78 -9.39
C PHE A 10 1.02 -0.74 -9.18
N ILE A 11 0.92 -0.04 -8.07
CA ILE A 11 1.92 0.96 -7.71
C ILE A 11 2.92 0.27 -6.80
N SER A 12 4.18 0.28 -7.18
CA SER A 12 5.30 -0.05 -6.30
C SER A 12 6.35 1.02 -6.46
N TYR A 13 6.74 1.67 -5.36
CA TYR A 13 7.89 2.56 -5.39
C TYR A 13 8.74 2.36 -4.14
N GLN A 14 10.05 2.38 -4.37
CA GLN A 14 11.06 2.38 -3.33
C GLN A 14 11.74 3.73 -3.27
N ARG A 15 11.93 4.28 -2.06
CA ARG A 15 12.61 5.55 -1.86
C ARG A 15 13.51 5.52 -0.64
N TRP A 16 14.72 6.07 -0.76
CA TRP A 16 15.61 6.26 0.37
C TRP A 16 15.35 7.64 1.01
N ILE A 17 14.94 7.67 2.27
CA ILE A 17 14.72 8.92 3.02
C ILE A 17 15.21 8.70 4.46
N TYR A 18 15.73 9.74 5.12
CA TYR A 18 16.14 9.68 6.54
C TYR A 18 17.10 8.52 6.90
N GLY A 19 17.91 8.05 5.94
CA GLY A 19 18.87 6.97 6.15
C GLY A 19 18.30 5.54 6.02
N ALA A 20 17.01 5.39 5.71
CA ALA A 20 16.33 4.11 5.55
C ALA A 20 15.68 3.96 4.17
N PRO A 21 15.62 2.74 3.60
CA PRO A 21 14.80 2.45 2.44
C PRO A 21 13.32 2.28 2.86
N TYR A 22 12.45 2.96 2.13
CA TYR A 22 11.01 2.85 2.23
C TYR A 22 10.46 2.18 0.98
N LEU A 23 9.55 1.24 1.16
CA LEU A 23 8.79 0.61 0.08
C LEU A 23 7.31 0.90 0.31
N TYR A 24 6.62 1.33 -0.74
CA TYR A 24 5.19 1.55 -0.72
C TYR A 24 4.55 0.85 -1.90
N ASN A 25 3.53 0.04 -1.61
CA ASN A 25 2.79 -0.71 -2.61
C ASN A 25 1.30 -0.40 -2.51
N VAL A 26 0.63 -0.30 -3.67
CA VAL A 26 -0.83 -0.31 -3.76
C VAL A 26 -1.25 -1.30 -4.81
N TYR A 27 -2.08 -2.27 -4.43
CA TYR A 27 -2.46 -3.38 -5.28
C TYR A 27 -3.88 -3.85 -5.00
N TRP A 28 -4.46 -4.57 -5.97
CA TRP A 28 -5.75 -5.22 -5.80
C TRP A 28 -5.59 -6.51 -4.99
N LYS A 29 -6.40 -6.68 -3.94
CA LYS A 29 -6.38 -7.88 -3.09
C LYS A 29 -6.90 -9.09 -3.88
N ASP A 30 -6.15 -10.19 -3.82
CA ASP A 30 -6.59 -11.45 -4.42
C ASP A 30 -7.97 -11.90 -3.95
N PHE A 31 -8.74 -12.41 -4.91
CA PHE A 31 -10.09 -12.92 -4.70
C PHE A 31 -11.04 -11.88 -4.07
N CYS A 32 -10.72 -10.59 -4.19
CA CYS A 32 -11.61 -9.52 -3.76
C CYS A 32 -12.49 -9.08 -4.92
N GLU A 33 -13.79 -9.16 -4.68
CA GLU A 33 -14.83 -8.62 -5.56
C GLU A 33 -15.49 -7.44 -4.85
N LEU A 34 -15.81 -6.39 -5.62
CA LEU A 34 -16.66 -5.32 -5.15
C LEU A 34 -18.12 -5.70 -5.40
N GLU A 35 -19.02 -5.35 -4.48
CA GLU A 35 -20.46 -5.63 -4.62
C GLU A 35 -21.07 -4.96 -5.87
N ASN A 36 -20.50 -3.84 -6.31
CA ASN A 36 -20.92 -3.12 -7.51
C ASN A 36 -20.35 -3.70 -8.82
N GLY A 37 -19.57 -4.78 -8.76
CA GLY A 37 -18.99 -5.46 -9.92
C GLY A 37 -17.86 -4.72 -10.62
N LYS A 38 -17.40 -3.57 -10.10
CA LYS A 38 -16.27 -2.85 -10.68
C LYS A 38 -14.97 -3.63 -10.51
N THR A 39 -14.10 -3.51 -11.50
CA THR A 39 -12.79 -4.16 -11.54
C THR A 39 -11.64 -3.16 -11.54
N GLU A 40 -11.91 -1.90 -11.21
CA GLU A 40 -10.92 -0.85 -11.05
C GLU A 40 -11.32 0.11 -9.94
N GLN A 41 -10.34 0.63 -9.19
CA GLN A 41 -10.56 1.60 -8.12
C GLN A 41 -9.51 2.70 -8.15
N ASP A 42 -9.90 3.90 -7.71
CA ASP A 42 -8.98 5.01 -7.49
C ASP A 42 -8.21 4.76 -6.19
N VAL A 43 -6.88 4.94 -6.25
CA VAL A 43 -6.02 4.85 -5.07
C VAL A 43 -6.27 5.96 -4.06
N THR A 44 -6.91 7.06 -4.47
CA THR A 44 -7.24 8.19 -3.61
C THR A 44 -8.66 8.13 -3.04
N ASP A 45 -9.51 7.29 -3.61
CA ASP A 45 -10.90 7.07 -3.17
C ASP A 45 -11.27 5.57 -3.29
N PRO A 46 -10.66 4.70 -2.46
CA PRO A 46 -10.86 3.26 -2.53
C PRO A 46 -12.23 2.78 -2.02
N LEU A 47 -13.06 3.68 -1.48
CA LEU A 47 -14.42 3.39 -1.04
C LEU A 47 -15.47 4.03 -1.95
N GLU A 48 -15.05 4.79 -2.96
CA GLU A 48 -15.92 5.52 -3.89
C GLU A 48 -16.91 6.45 -3.17
N GLU A 49 -16.48 7.04 -2.06
CA GLU A 49 -17.29 7.97 -1.25
C GLU A 49 -17.23 9.41 -1.81
N GLY A 50 -16.46 9.62 -2.88
CA GLY A 50 -16.24 10.92 -3.50
C GLY A 50 -15.00 11.62 -2.94
N TRP A 51 -14.54 12.66 -3.65
CA TRP A 51 -13.41 13.51 -3.24
C TRP A 51 -13.81 14.43 -2.08
N GLU A 52 -14.14 13.85 -0.93
CA GLU A 52 -14.21 14.56 0.33
C GLU A 52 -12.76 14.84 0.79
N PRO A 53 -12.43 15.99 1.41
CA PRO A 53 -11.11 16.23 1.98
C PRO A 53 -10.70 15.14 3.00
N GLY A 54 -11.69 14.48 3.60
CA GLY A 54 -11.54 13.29 4.43
C GLY A 54 -11.19 12.02 3.65
N ALA A 55 -11.31 11.92 2.34
CA ALA A 55 -10.84 10.74 1.58
C ALA A 55 -9.30 10.61 1.60
N ARG A 56 -8.58 11.72 1.87
CA ARG A 56 -7.14 11.69 2.24
C ARG A 56 -6.86 10.89 3.53
N VAL A 57 -7.89 10.52 4.28
CA VAL A 57 -7.80 9.74 5.51
C VAL A 57 -7.11 8.40 5.27
N CYS A 58 -7.15 7.76 4.09
CA CYS A 58 -6.40 6.51 3.91
C CYS A 58 -4.86 6.73 3.96
N GLN A 59 -4.34 7.71 3.24
CA GLN A 59 -2.89 8.04 3.24
C GLN A 59 -2.44 8.62 4.58
N GLU A 60 -3.27 9.47 5.19
CA GLU A 60 -3.01 9.98 6.53
C GLU A 60 -3.12 8.89 7.59
N SER A 61 -4.04 7.93 7.45
CA SER A 61 -4.18 6.81 8.37
C SER A 61 -3.04 5.82 8.22
N LEU A 62 -2.52 5.60 7.01
CA LEU A 62 -1.27 4.85 6.79
C LEU A 62 -0.09 5.54 7.48
N THR A 63 0.03 6.87 7.33
CA THR A 63 1.09 7.65 7.98
C THR A 63 0.93 7.65 9.50
N LYS A 64 -0.30 7.77 10.01
CA LYS A 64 -0.63 7.74 11.44
C LYS A 64 -0.47 6.34 12.02
N ALA A 65 -0.86 5.29 11.31
CA ALA A 65 -0.62 3.89 11.68
C ALA A 65 0.88 3.59 11.69
N TYR A 66 1.64 4.04 10.69
CA TYR A 66 3.10 3.96 10.69
C TYR A 66 3.73 4.66 11.89
N ARG A 67 3.27 5.88 12.24
CA ARG A 67 3.78 6.64 13.39
C ARG A 67 3.31 6.10 14.75
N GLY A 68 2.17 5.41 14.78
CA GLY A 68 1.45 5.01 15.99
C GLY A 68 1.52 3.53 16.34
N CYS A 69 2.05 2.67 15.45
CA CYS A 69 2.21 1.25 15.73
C CYS A 69 3.47 0.96 16.55
N ASP A 70 3.30 0.10 17.57
CA ASP A 70 4.34 -0.52 18.39
C ASP A 70 5.01 -1.69 17.62
N ASN A 71 5.47 -1.42 16.39
CA ASN A 71 6.04 -2.39 15.44
C ASN A 71 7.52 -2.10 15.10
N GLU A 72 8.19 -1.37 16.00
CA GLU A 72 9.58 -0.90 15.84
C GLU A 72 9.81 -0.05 14.58
N GLY A 73 8.75 0.48 13.94
CA GLY A 73 8.86 1.29 12.72
C GLY A 73 9.09 0.47 11.44
N THR A 74 8.79 -0.83 11.44
CA THR A 74 9.10 -1.73 10.30
C THR A 74 8.04 -1.70 9.18
N GLY A 75 6.86 -1.11 9.44
CA GLY A 75 5.79 -0.93 8.45
C GLY A 75 4.49 -1.70 8.72
N GLY A 76 3.53 -1.63 7.80
CA GLY A 76 2.21 -2.26 7.93
C GLY A 76 1.35 -2.16 6.68
N SER A 77 0.16 -2.77 6.71
CA SER A 77 -0.79 -2.78 5.59
C SER A 77 -2.19 -2.32 6.02
N LEU A 78 -2.84 -1.51 5.18
CA LEU A 78 -4.24 -1.09 5.32
C LEU A 78 -5.04 -1.61 4.11
N ARG A 79 -6.32 -1.91 4.31
CA ARG A 79 -7.24 -2.24 3.22
C ARG A 79 -8.37 -1.21 3.14
N GLY A 80 -8.61 -0.69 1.95
CA GLY A 80 -9.80 0.10 1.61
C GLY A 80 -10.49 -0.56 0.42
N GLY A 81 -11.74 -1.02 0.58
CA GLY A 81 -12.43 -1.79 -0.46
C GLY A 81 -11.63 -3.04 -0.88
N CYS A 82 -11.26 -3.13 -2.15
CA CYS A 82 -10.38 -4.18 -2.67
C CYS A 82 -8.92 -3.74 -2.83
N LEU A 83 -8.58 -2.49 -2.55
CA LEU A 83 -7.21 -2.02 -2.57
C LEU A 83 -6.51 -2.29 -1.24
N VAL A 84 -5.28 -2.81 -1.33
CA VAL A 84 -4.35 -2.93 -0.21
C VAL A 84 -3.26 -1.90 -0.39
N TYR A 85 -3.00 -1.16 0.68
CA TYR A 85 -1.92 -0.21 0.80
C TYR A 85 -0.91 -0.78 1.76
N GLU A 86 0.29 -1.05 1.28
CA GLU A 86 1.36 -1.62 2.08
C GLU A 86 2.50 -0.61 2.17
N PHE A 87 3.03 -0.46 3.38
CA PHE A 87 4.19 0.35 3.65
C PHE A 87 5.20 -0.48 4.42
N GLN A 88 6.45 -0.50 3.96
CA GLN A 88 7.55 -1.15 4.66
C GLN A 88 8.69 -0.15 4.82
N ALA A 89 9.25 -0.10 6.02
CA ALA A 89 10.48 0.64 6.30
C ALA A 89 11.45 -0.35 6.94
N ARG A 90 12.74 -0.29 6.58
CA ARG A 90 13.75 -1.10 7.27
C ARG A 90 14.78 -0.25 7.96
N ASP A 91 15.30 -0.81 9.03
CA ASP A 91 16.38 -0.22 9.82
C ASP A 91 17.58 0.13 8.93
N LYS A 92 18.13 1.32 9.17
CA LYS A 92 19.24 1.96 8.43
C LYS A 92 20.51 1.10 8.39
N ASP A 93 20.62 0.11 9.28
CA ASP A 93 21.79 -0.73 9.47
C ASP A 93 21.73 -2.04 8.64
N LYS A 94 20.62 -2.33 7.95
CA LYS A 94 20.47 -3.51 7.06
C LYS A 94 20.48 -3.13 5.58
N LYS A 95 21.57 -2.50 5.12
CA LYS A 95 21.70 -1.89 3.77
C LYS A 95 21.79 -2.88 2.60
N ASP A 96 22.15 -4.14 2.85
CA ASP A 96 22.51 -5.09 1.79
C ASP A 96 21.37 -6.00 1.31
N VAL A 97 20.15 -5.82 1.83
CA VAL A 97 18.98 -6.62 1.43
C VAL A 97 18.06 -5.78 0.55
N LEU A 98 17.98 -6.13 -0.73
CA LEU A 98 16.98 -5.60 -1.66
C LEU A 98 15.58 -5.79 -1.06
N LEU A 99 14.82 -4.69 -0.93
CA LEU A 99 13.39 -4.76 -0.63
C LEU A 99 12.68 -5.33 -1.87
N THR A 100 12.52 -6.64 -1.88
CA THR A 100 11.76 -7.34 -2.92
C THR A 100 10.30 -7.37 -2.50
N TRP A 101 9.45 -6.67 -3.24
CA TRP A 101 8.02 -6.82 -3.06
C TRP A 101 7.63 -8.24 -3.48
N SER A 102 6.97 -8.97 -2.59
CA SER A 102 6.48 -10.32 -2.89
C SER A 102 5.09 -10.49 -2.31
N ARG A 103 4.13 -10.80 -3.19
CA ARG A 103 2.73 -11.03 -2.82
C ARG A 103 2.56 -12.50 -2.50
N GLY A 104 2.38 -12.82 -1.22
CA GLY A 104 2.26 -14.23 -0.77
C GLY A 104 3.51 -15.08 -1.05
N GLY A 105 4.69 -14.46 -1.14
CA GLY A 105 5.96 -15.15 -1.45
C GLY A 105 6.30 -15.23 -2.94
N ILE A 106 5.46 -14.69 -3.83
CA ILE A 106 5.75 -14.60 -5.27
C ILE A 106 6.28 -13.20 -5.59
N PRO A 107 7.47 -13.07 -6.19
CA PRO A 107 7.98 -11.78 -6.67
C PRO A 107 7.02 -11.22 -7.72
N VAL A 108 6.67 -9.94 -7.59
CA VAL A 108 5.75 -9.26 -8.51
C VAL A 108 6.50 -8.25 -9.36
#